data_AF-A0A4R4PC37-F1
#
_entry.id   AF-A0A4R4PC37-F1
#
_cell.length_a   1.000
_cell.length_b   1.000
_cell.length_c   1.000
_cell.angle_alpha   90.00
_cell.angle_beta   90.00
_cell.angle_gamma   90.00
#
_symmetry.space_group_name_H-M   'P 1'
#
loop_
_entity.id
_entity.type
_entity.pdbx_description
1 polymer ?
#
loop_
_entity_poly.entity_id
_entity_poly.type
_entity_poly.pdbx_seq_one_letter_code
_entity_poly.pdbx_strand_id
1 'polypeptide(L)' 'MTHEELAALPTTTTIETAARALGLGRTRAYQLARENRFPCKVIRIGTTYRVVTADLQHLVAGASD' A
#
# COMPACT_ATOMS: atom_id res chain seq x y z
N MET A 1 7.64 -11.02 3.45
CA MET A 1 6.27 -11.09 4.00
C MET A 1 5.52 -12.07 3.12
N THR A 2 4.94 -13.12 3.69
CA THR A 2 4.22 -14.15 2.92
C THR A 2 2.79 -13.70 2.62
N HIS A 3 2.12 -14.37 1.68
CA HIS A 3 0.74 -14.04 1.29
C HIS A 3 -0.24 -14.18 2.47
N GLU A 4 0.01 -15.16 3.34
CA GLU A 4 -0.76 -15.44 4.55
C GLU A 4 -0.64 -14.30 5.58
N GLU A 5 0.56 -13.75 5.76
CA GLU A 5 0.80 -12.57 6.60
C GLU A 5 0.05 -11.34 6.09
N LEU A 6 -0.16 -11.25 4.77
CA LEU A 6 -0.88 -10.14 4.14
C LEU A 6 -2.40 -10.23 4.37
N ALA A 7 -2.97 -11.44 4.41
CA ALA A 7 -4.39 -11.68 4.70
C ALA A 7 -4.75 -11.48 6.19
N ALA A 8 -3.78 -11.64 7.08
CA ALA A 8 -3.92 -11.40 8.52
C ALA A 8 -3.78 -9.92 8.92
N LEU A 9 -3.39 -9.03 8.01
CA LEU A 9 -3.25 -7.61 8.31
C LEU A 9 -4.62 -6.99 8.60
N PRO A 10 -4.71 -6.03 9.55
CA PRO A 10 -5.89 -5.19 9.68
C PRO A 10 -6.20 -4.55 8.32
N THR A 11 -7.46 -4.21 8.08
CA THR A 11 -8.03 -3.75 6.78
C THR A 11 -7.26 -2.61 6.09
N THR A 12 -6.30 -1.98 6.79
CA THR A 12 -5.35 -1.01 6.25
C THR A 12 -3.93 -1.19 6.78
N THR A 13 -2.93 -0.90 5.94
CA THR A 13 -1.50 -0.84 6.30
C THR A 13 -0.96 0.59 6.18
N THR A 14 0.29 0.85 6.55
CA THR A 14 0.92 2.17 6.36
C THR A 14 1.37 2.34 4.91
N ILE A 15 1.48 3.59 4.48
CA ILE A 15 2.01 3.88 3.14
C ILE A 15 3.46 3.42 2.96
N GLU A 16 4.26 3.36 4.03
CA GLU A 16 5.64 2.89 3.96
C GLU A 16 5.71 1.38 3.71
N THR A 17 4.87 0.61 4.42
CA THR A 17 4.75 -0.84 4.19
C THR A 17 4.26 -1.12 2.79
N ALA A 18 3.26 -0.37 2.34
CA ALA A 18 2.73 -0.50 0.98
C ALA A 18 3.78 -0.15 -0.08
N ALA A 19 4.51 0.94 0.10
CA ALA A 19 5.56 1.37 -0.80
C ALA A 19 6.65 0.30 -0.93
N ARG A 20 7.08 -0.28 0.19
CA ARG A 20 8.07 -1.36 0.19
C ARG A 20 7.59 -2.58 -0.58
N ALA A 21 6.33 -2.98 -0.40
CA ALA A 21 5.75 -4.10 -1.14
C ALA A 21 5.69 -3.85 -2.66
N LEU A 22 5.61 -2.58 -3.07
CA LEU A 22 5.57 -2.15 -4.48
C LEU A 22 6.93 -1.72 -5.04
N GLY A 23 8.03 -1.90 -4.29
CA GLY A 23 9.37 -1.46 -4.71
C GLY A 23 9.54 0.06 -4.81
N LEU A 24 8.65 0.84 -4.19
CA LEU A 24 8.68 2.30 -4.20
C LEU A 24 9.49 2.85 -3.02
N GLY A 25 10.33 3.85 -3.30
CA GLY A 25 10.98 4.65 -2.27
C GLY A 25 9.97 5.49 -1.47
N ARG A 26 10.24 5.68 -0.16
CA ARG A 26 9.38 6.42 0.78
C ARG A 26 8.94 7.78 0.22
N THR A 27 9.88 8.58 -0.27
CA THR A 27 9.60 9.92 -0.80
C THR A 27 8.61 9.88 -1.97
N ARG A 28 8.81 8.94 -2.91
CA ARG A 28 7.94 8.78 -4.09
C ARG A 28 6.54 8.34 -3.67
N ALA A 29 6.44 7.43 -2.71
CA ALA A 29 5.16 6.97 -2.20
C ALA A 29 4.33 8.10 -1.57
N TYR A 30 4.94 8.93 -0.70
CA TYR A 30 4.25 10.07 -0.11
C TYR A 30 3.87 11.15 -1.15
N GLN A 31 4.69 11.39 -2.17
CA GLN A 31 4.33 12.29 -3.28
C GLN A 31 3.07 11.76 -4.00
N LEU A 32 3.10 10.49 -4.41
CA LEU A 32 1.98 9.85 -5.10
C LEU A 32 0.71 9.85 -4.24
N ALA A 33 0.80 9.61 -2.93
CA ALA A 33 -0.38 9.70 -2.07
C ALA A 33 -0.91 11.12 -1.88
N ARG A 34 -0.04 12.13 -1.82
CA ARG A 34 -0.46 13.55 -1.80
C ARG A 34 -1.17 13.95 -3.09
N GLU A 35 -0.74 13.37 -4.21
CA GLU A 35 -1.32 13.61 -5.53
C GLU A 35 -2.56 12.72 -5.82
N ASN A 36 -2.96 11.83 -4.91
CA ASN A 36 -3.97 10.79 -5.14
C ASN A 36 -3.64 9.88 -6.36
N ARG A 37 -2.35 9.70 -6.62
CA ARG A 37 -1.76 8.90 -7.70
C ARG A 37 -1.09 7.62 -7.21
N PHE A 38 -1.18 7.33 -5.91
CA PHE A 38 -0.67 6.08 -5.37
C PHE A 38 -1.44 4.91 -5.99
N PRO A 39 -0.77 3.81 -6.37
CA PRO A 39 -1.40 2.71 -7.11
C PRO A 39 -2.42 1.93 -6.28
N CYS A 40 -2.47 2.17 -4.96
CA CYS A 40 -3.48 1.62 -4.08
C CYS A 40 -4.36 2.70 -3.44
N LYS A 41 -5.58 2.31 -3.04
CA LYS A 41 -6.48 3.22 -2.32
C LYS A 41 -5.86 3.69 -1.01
N VAL A 42 -5.66 5.01 -0.89
CA VAL A 42 -5.11 5.65 0.30
C VAL A 42 -6.21 6.42 1.05
N ILE A 43 -6.32 6.16 2.34
CA ILE A 43 -7.20 6.86 3.28
C ILE A 43 -6.32 7.76 4.14
N ARG A 44 -6.65 9.05 4.20
CA ARG A 44 -5.96 10.00 5.08
C ARG A 44 -6.74 10.16 6.37
N ILE A 45 -6.11 9.81 7.49
CA ILE A 45 -6.68 9.96 8.85
C ILE A 45 -5.80 10.96 9.58
N GLY A 46 -6.27 12.21 9.66
CA GLY A 46 -5.48 13.33 10.17
C GLY A 46 -4.19 13.55 9.36
N THR A 47 -3.05 13.31 9.99
CA THR A 47 -1.71 13.41 9.37
C THR A 47 -1.18 12.08 8.83
N THR A 48 -1.88 10.97 9.06
CA THR A 48 -1.41 9.62 8.69
C THR A 48 -2.06 9.16 7.39
N TYR A 49 -1.26 8.52 6.53
CA TYR A 49 -1.75 7.81 5.34
C TYR A 49 -1.87 6.32 5.63
N ARG A 50 -3.05 5.77 5.35
CA ARG A 50 -3.39 4.35 5.46
C ARG A 50 -3.71 3.81 4.08
N VAL A 51 -3.13 2.68 3.70
CA VAL A 51 -3.36 2.03 2.41
C VAL A 51 -4.24 0.81 2.62
N VAL A 52 -5.29 0.65 1.81
CA VAL A 52 -6.16 -0.54 1.88
C VAL A 52 -5.38 -1.76 1.40
N THR A 53 -5.25 -2.77 2.25
CA THR A 53 -4.45 -3.97 1.97
C THR A 53 -5.04 -4.86 0.88
N ALA A 54 -6.36 -4.89 0.73
CA ALA A 54 -7.03 -5.67 -0.33
C ALA A 54 -6.62 -5.24 -1.74
N ASP A 55 -6.45 -3.92 -1.95
CA ASP A 55 -6.02 -3.37 -3.24
C ASP A 55 -4.54 -3.71 -3.51
N LEU A 56 -3.74 -3.68 -2.45
CA LEU A 56 -2.33 -4.04 -2.50
C LEU A 56 -2.12 -5.54 -2.80
N GLN A 57 -2.94 -6.41 -2.20
CA GLN A 57 -2.95 -7.85 -2.48
C GLN A 57 -3.24 -8.12 -3.95
N HIS A 58 -4.23 -7.44 -4.54
CA HIS A 58 -4.57 -7.58 -5.95
C HIS A 58 -3.40 -7.19 -6.85
N LEU A 59 -2.75 -6.07 -6.54
CA LEU A 59 -1.65 -5.53 -7.35
C LEU A 59 -0.38 -6.40 -7.29
N VAL A 60 -0.08 -6.99 -6.13
CA VAL A 60 1.08 -7.88 -5.95
C VAL A 60 0.78 -9.29 -6.50
N ALA A 61 -0.46 -9.77 -6.42
CA ALA A 61 -0.87 -11.06 -6.98
C ALA A 61 -0.87 -11.08 -8.52
N GLY A 62 -1.14 -9.93 -9.17
CA GLY A 62 -1.11 -9.79 -10.63
C GLY A 62 0.29 -9.75 -11.27
N ALA A 63 1.37 -9.81 -10.48
CA ALA A 63 2.76 -9.82 -10.97
C ALA A 63 3.35 -11.24 -11.05
N SER A 64 2.52 -12.27 -10.98
CA SER A 64 2.88 -13.68 -11.16
C SER A 64 1.93 -14.33 -12.16
N ASP A 65 2.01 -13.88 -13.41
CA ASP A 65 1.68 -14.67 -14.60
C ASP A 65 2.82 -14.48 -15.61
#